data_AF-A0A9X8VCB7-F1
#
_entry.id   AF-A0A9X8VCB7-F1
#
_cell.length_a   1.000
_cell.length_b   1.000
_cell.length_c   1.000
_cell.angle_alpha   90.00
_cell.angle_beta   90.00
_cell.angle_gamma   90.00
#
_symmetry.space_group_name_H-M   'P 1'
#
loop_
_entity.id
_entity.type
_entity.pdbx_description
1 polymer ?
#
loop_
_entity_poly.entity_id
_entity_poly.type
_entity_poly.pdbx_seq_one_letter_code
_entity_poly.pdbx_strand_id
1 'polypeptide(L)' 'VLDRTKEPGALAEPLYLDVMTALAEAYSRGERATLPRVIGGRYGLSSKEFGPDCALAVFRELAQPQPRPRFTVGIF' A
#
# COMPACT_ATOMS: atom_id res chain seq x y z
N VAL A 1 1.88 0.91 1.32
CA VAL A 1 0.95 2.01 1.67
C VAL A 1 -0.36 1.40 2.11
N LEU A 2 -0.96 1.89 3.20
CA LEU A 2 -2.23 1.40 3.72
C LEU A 2 -3.29 2.49 3.69
N ASP A 3 -4.39 2.22 2.99
CA ASP A 3 -5.50 3.14 2.82
C ASP A 3 -6.71 2.67 3.62
N ARG A 4 -7.33 3.60 4.35
CA ARG A 4 -8.58 3.36 5.11
C ARG A 4 -9.80 3.81 4.31
N THR A 5 -9.78 3.56 3.00
CA THR A 5 -10.87 3.87 2.07
C THR A 5 -10.92 2.82 0.96
N LYS A 6 -12.02 2.81 0.22
CA LYS A 6 -12.17 2.07 -1.04
C LYS A 6 -12.83 3.00 -2.03
N GLU A 7 -12.16 3.23 -3.16
CA GLU A 7 -12.66 4.04 -4.27
C GLU A 7 -12.92 3.15 -5.49
N PRO A 8 -14.15 2.63 -5.67
CA PRO A 8 -14.47 1.78 -6.82
C PRO A 8 -14.26 2.53 -8.13
N GLY A 9 -13.52 1.92 -9.06
CA GLY A 9 -13.22 2.51 -10.37
C GLY A 9 -11.95 3.37 -10.42
N ALA A 10 -11.37 3.72 -9.27
CA ALA A 10 -10.06 4.37 -9.22
C ALA A 10 -8.94 3.38 -9.58
N LEU A 11 -7.82 3.89 -10.11
CA LEU A 11 -6.63 3.10 -10.42
C LEU A 11 -5.99 2.52 -9.15
N ALA A 12 -6.05 3.27 -8.06
CA ALA A 12 -5.61 2.89 -6.73
C ALA A 12 -6.22 3.84 -5.70
N GLU A 13 -5.99 3.54 -4.42
CA GLU A 13 -6.43 4.37 -3.31
C GLU A 13 -5.62 5.68 -3.19
N PRO A 14 -6.19 6.74 -2.59
CA PRO A 14 -5.61 8.09 -2.63
C PRO A 14 -4.18 8.16 -2.09
N LEU A 15 -3.91 7.63 -0.90
CA LEU A 15 -2.59 7.73 -0.31
C LEU A 15 -1.57 6.91 -1.09
N TYR A 16 -2.00 5.78 -1.66
CA TYR A 16 -1.14 5.03 -2.57
C TYR A 16 -0.75 5.87 -3.80
N LEU A 17 -1.70 6.57 -4.42
CA LEU A 17 -1.43 7.42 -5.58
C LEU A 17 -0.48 8.56 -5.22
N ASP A 18 -0.67 9.21 -4.08
CA ASP A 18 0.19 10.29 -3.60
C ASP A 18 1.63 9.80 -3.40
N VAL A 19 1.81 8.67 -2.71
CA VAL A 19 3.14 8.09 -2.46
C VAL A 19 3.81 7.65 -3.76
N MET A 20 3.07 7.01 -4.67
CA MET A 20 3.63 6.61 -5.96
C MET A 20 4.03 7.80 -6.81
N THR A 21 3.21 8.85 -6.83
CA THR A 21 3.50 10.08 -7.59
C THR A 21 4.75 10.75 -7.04
N ALA A 22 4.83 10.95 -5.72
CA ALA A 22 6.00 11.56 -5.10
C ALA A 22 7.30 10.76 -5.36
N LEU A 23 7.23 9.42 -5.29
CA LEU A 23 8.39 8.56 -5.56
C LEU A 23 8.79 8.57 -7.03
N ALA A 24 7.83 8.54 -7.94
CA ALA A 24 8.07 8.59 -9.38
C ALA A 24 8.66 9.94 -9.81
N GLU A 25 8.13 11.04 -9.28
CA GLU A 25 8.65 12.37 -9.53
C GLU A 25 10.09 12.55 -9.02
N ALA A 26 10.38 12.15 -7.79
CA ALA A 26 11.72 12.24 -7.22
C ALA A 26 12.73 11.39 -7.99
N TYR A 27 12.32 10.22 -8.47
CA TYR A 27 13.14 9.39 -9.36
C TYR A 27 13.37 10.08 -10.71
N SER A 28 12.33 10.65 -11.32
CA SER A 28 12.40 11.36 -12.60
C SER A 28 13.30 12.60 -12.55
N ARG A 29 13.29 13.34 -11.43
CA ARG A 29 14.18 14.50 -11.20
C ARG A 29 15.63 14.11 -10.83
N GLY A 30 15.92 12.83 -10.64
CA GLY A 30 17.23 12.36 -10.20
C GLY A 30 17.54 12.58 -8.71
N GLU A 31 16.55 12.99 -7.91
CA GLU A 31 16.66 13.12 -6.44
C GLU A 31 16.71 11.73 -5.76
N ARG A 32 16.26 10.69 -6.47
CA ARG A 32 16.37 9.29 -6.05
C ARG A 32 17.06 8.47 -7.13
N ALA A 33 18.03 7.65 -6.72
CA ALA A 33 18.72 6.72 -7.61
C ALA A 33 17.85 5.54 -8.08
N THR A 34 16.83 5.17 -7.30
CA THR A 34 15.94 4.04 -7.61
C THR A 34 14.50 4.32 -7.21
N LEU A 35 13.57 3.71 -7.94
CA LEU A 35 12.16 3.62 -7.55
C LEU A 35 11.99 2.42 -6.59
N PRO A 36 11.66 2.63 -5.31
CA PRO A 36 11.50 1.52 -4.37
C PRO A 36 10.27 0.68 -4.73
N ARG A 37 10.27 -0.59 -4.32
CA ARG A 37 9.07 -1.44 -4.41
C ARG A 37 7.99 -0.89 -3.47
N VAL A 38 6.81 -0.65 -4.01
CA VAL A 38 5.64 -0.20 -3.25
C VAL A 38 4.49 -1.16 -3.49
N ILE A 39 3.82 -1.58 -2.41
CA ILE A 39 2.58 -2.35 -2.45
C ILE A 39 1.47 -1.57 -1.75
N GLY A 40 0.23 -1.75 -2.18
CA GLY A 40 -0.97 -1.10 -1.62
C GLY A 40 -1.85 -2.08 -0.85
N GLY A 41 -2.33 -1.66 0.31
CA GLY A 41 -3.27 -2.44 1.12
C GLY A 41 -4.45 -1.59 1.60
N ARG A 42 -5.63 -2.19 1.71
CA ARG A 42 -6.79 -1.58 2.36
C ARG A 42 -7.03 -2.20 3.74
N TYR A 43 -7.40 -1.38 4.71
CA TYR A 43 -7.68 -1.82 6.08
C TYR A 43 -8.83 -1.01 6.71
N GLY A 44 -9.40 -1.53 7.80
CA GLY A 44 -10.19 -0.71 8.73
C GLY A 44 -11.47 -0.05 8.20
N LEU A 45 -12.00 -0.50 7.06
CA LEU A 45 -13.27 -0.01 6.50
C LEU A 45 -14.42 -0.37 7.44
N SER A 46 -15.35 0.58 7.64
CA SER A 46 -16.51 0.39 8.52
C SER A 46 -16.13 -0.09 9.93
N SER A 47 -15.08 0.50 10.51
CA SER A 47 -14.54 0.14 11.83
C SER A 47 -14.10 -1.31 11.96
N LYS A 48 -13.75 -1.98 10.85
CA LYS A 48 -13.12 -3.30 10.91
C LYS A 48 -11.84 -3.23 11.76
N GLU A 49 -11.67 -4.20 12.65
CA GLU A 49 -10.53 -4.25 13.55
C GLU A 49 -9.20 -4.36 12.78
N PHE A 50 -8.20 -3.62 13.26
CA PHE A 50 -6.81 -3.69 12.78
C PHE A 50 -5.88 -3.87 13.99
N GLY A 51 -5.72 -5.13 14.40
CA GLY A 51 -4.86 -5.50 15.51
C GLY A 51 -3.39 -5.75 15.12
N PRO A 52 -2.52 -6.07 16.09
CA PRO A 52 -1.10 -6.35 15.85
C PRO A 52 -0.84 -7.43 14.77
N ASP A 53 -1.66 -8.48 14.71
CA ASP A 53 -1.53 -9.54 13.70
C ASP A 53 -1.76 -9.04 12.27
N CYS A 54 -2.64 -8.04 12.09
CA CYS A 54 -2.86 -7.41 10.80
C CYS A 54 -1.61 -6.63 10.36
N ALA A 55 -0.99 -5.88 11.27
CA ALA A 55 0.25 -5.18 10.98
C ALA A 55 1.39 -6.16 10.65
N LEU A 56 1.51 -7.26 11.40
CA LEU A 56 2.47 -8.31 11.12
C LEU A 56 2.23 -8.96 9.74
N ALA A 57 0.98 -9.21 9.36
CA ALA A 57 0.63 -9.73 8.04
C ALA A 57 1.07 -8.79 6.91
N VAL A 58 1.00 -7.47 7.08
CA VAL A 58 1.49 -6.49 6.11
C VAL A 58 3.01 -6.61 5.91
N PHE A 59 3.77 -6.71 7.00
CA PHE A 59 5.23 -6.89 6.89
C PHE A 59 5.62 -8.26 6.32
N ARG A 60 4.89 -9.31 6.68
CA ARG A 60 5.08 -10.65 6.09
C ARG A 60 4.80 -10.64 4.60
N GLU A 61 3.77 -9.93 4.16
CA GLU A 61 3.48 -9.74 2.74
C GLU A 61 4.66 -9.09 2.03
N LEU A 62 5.15 -7.96 2.54
CA LEU A 62 6.27 -7.20 1.96
C LEU A 62 7.57 -8.03 1.85
N ALA A 63 7.79 -8.94 2.79
CA ALA A 63 8.96 -9.82 2.81
C ALA A 63 8.92 -10.97 1.80
N GLN A 64 7.78 -11.20 1.14
CA GLN A 64 7.69 -12.25 0.12
C GLN A 64 8.55 -11.90 -1.11
N PRO A 65 9.08 -12.92 -1.83
CA PRO A 65 9.81 -12.67 -3.07
C PRO A 65 8.97 -11.88 -4.09
N GLN A 66 7.68 -12.21 -4.17
CA GLN A 66 6.68 -11.58 -5.03
C GLN A 66 5.45 -11.18 -4.19
N PRO A 67 5.49 -10.03 -3.51
CA PRO A 67 4.39 -9.56 -2.70
C PRO A 67 3.20 -9.18 -3.60
N ARG A 68 1.98 -9.37 -3.12
CA ARG A 68 0.76 -8.92 -3.77
C ARG A 68 0.81 -7.41 -3.94
N PRO A 69 0.65 -6.89 -5.16
CA PRO A 69 0.71 -5.45 -5.41
C PRO A 69 -0.47 -4.72 -4.76
N ARG A 70 -1.62 -5.40 -4.61
CA ARG A 70 -2.86 -4.94 -4.00
C ARG A 70 -3.40 -6.00 -3.06
N PHE A 71 -3.71 -5.63 -1.82
CA PHE A 71 -4.30 -6.56 -0.86
C PHE A 71 -5.28 -5.87 0.10
N THR A 72 -5.95 -6.69 0.91
CA THR A 72 -6.83 -6.27 1.99
C THR A 72 -6.39 -6.99 3.25
N VAL A 73 -6.49 -6.33 4.40
CA VAL A 73 -6.10 -6.91 5.69
C VAL A 73 -7.22 -6.75 6.71
N GLY A 74 -7.39 -7.77 7.56
CA GLY A 74 -8.46 -7.84 8.55
C GLY A 74 -9.78 -8.42 8.01
N ILE A 75 -9.80 -8.97 6.80
CA ILE A 75 -10.94 -9.75 6.26
C ILE A 75 -10.46 -11.18 5.96
N PHE A 76 -11.26 -12.18 6.37
CA PHE A 76 -11.00 -13.61 6.22
C PHE A 76 -12.08 -14.24 5.34
#